data_AF-A0A2H0ZA95-F1
#
_entry.id   AF-A0A2H0ZA95-F1
#
_cell.length_a   1.000
_cell.length_b   1.000
_cell.length_c   1.000
_cell.angle_alpha   90.00
_cell.angle_beta   90.00
_cell.angle_gamma   90.00
#
_symmetry.space_group_name_H-M   'P 1'
#
loop_
_entity.id
_entity.type
_entity.pdbx_description
1 polymer ?
#
loop_
_entity_poly.entity_id
_entity_poly.type
_entity_poly.pdbx_seq_one_letter_code
_entity_poly.pdbx_strand_id
1 'polypeptide(L)'
;NASELGWLKMSNPWEWGGWLGWKLHPAYGVFVDGRYIFHGYLKELADSRDYLDSWREAESRNRFEMVLMKPENGEILFKNPSKTGNETEENSVFLPAGKWALVYFDSRIFAAVKRDSVSPGWLKENEYIYLRPWGYENLLPGPGNSAVDLKKAEKELSRYYAGRRKDFHDPQVEAVGKWHKGRTELSEKKKI
;
A
#
# COMPACT_ATOMS: atom_id res chain seq x y z
N ASN A 1 4.07 -15.75 -2.19
CA ASN A 1 4.69 -14.91 -1.13
C ASN A 1 4.37 -15.41 0.29
N ALA A 2 3.66 -16.53 0.47
CA ALA A 2 3.33 -17.05 1.81
C ALA A 2 4.56 -17.39 2.68
N SER A 3 5.68 -17.80 2.07
CA SER A 3 6.94 -18.01 2.79
C SER A 3 7.46 -16.77 3.52
N GLU A 4 7.18 -15.58 3.00
CA GLU A 4 7.61 -14.29 3.57
C GLU A 4 6.51 -13.65 4.42
N LEU A 5 5.25 -13.78 4.00
CA LEU A 5 4.14 -13.02 4.59
C LEU A 5 3.21 -13.84 5.49
N GLY A 6 3.27 -15.16 5.39
CA GLY A 6 2.28 -16.05 6.02
C GLY A 6 2.32 -16.07 7.55
N TRP A 7 3.49 -15.77 8.11
CA TRP A 7 3.72 -15.73 9.55
C TRP A 7 3.51 -14.33 10.17
N LEU A 8 3.28 -13.31 9.34
CA LEU A 8 3.06 -11.94 9.81
C LEU A 8 1.72 -11.80 10.50
N LYS A 9 1.70 -11.04 11.60
CA LYS A 9 0.42 -10.67 12.24
C LYS A 9 -0.31 -9.62 11.42
N MET A 10 -1.36 -10.05 10.70
CA MET A 10 -2.13 -9.24 9.77
C MET A 10 -3.33 -8.54 10.42
N SER A 11 -3.30 -7.21 10.48
CA SER A 11 -4.51 -6.41 10.72
C SER A 11 -5.38 -6.39 9.46
N ASN A 12 -6.68 -6.59 9.62
CA ASN A 12 -7.66 -6.59 8.53
C ASN A 12 -8.98 -5.94 8.97
N PRO A 13 -9.76 -5.37 8.02
CA PRO A 13 -11.12 -4.94 8.29
C PRO A 13 -11.96 -6.10 8.84
N TRP A 14 -12.77 -5.80 9.84
CA TRP A 14 -13.58 -6.79 10.56
C TRP A 14 -14.46 -7.59 9.59
N GLU A 15 -15.09 -6.91 8.63
CA GLU A 15 -16.00 -7.52 7.65
C GLU A 15 -15.32 -8.48 6.68
N TRP A 16 -13.98 -8.47 6.59
CA TRP A 16 -13.21 -9.38 5.72
C TRP A 16 -12.74 -10.64 6.45
N GLY A 17 -12.74 -10.62 7.77
CA GLY A 17 -12.05 -11.62 8.60
C GLY A 17 -12.45 -13.06 8.32
N GLY A 18 -13.75 -13.35 8.27
CA GLY A 18 -14.24 -14.71 8.05
C GLY A 18 -13.89 -15.23 6.65
N TRP A 19 -14.01 -14.39 5.62
CA TRP A 19 -13.65 -14.75 4.26
C TRP A 19 -12.14 -14.92 4.09
N LEU A 20 -11.33 -14.02 4.66
CA LEU A 20 -9.86 -14.12 4.63
C LEU A 20 -9.38 -15.37 5.36
N GLY A 21 -9.95 -15.65 6.53
CA GLY A 21 -9.65 -16.86 7.31
C GLY A 21 -9.93 -18.13 6.51
N TRP A 22 -11.08 -18.23 5.84
CA TRP A 22 -11.37 -19.37 4.97
C TRP A 22 -10.46 -19.43 3.74
N LYS A 23 -10.21 -18.30 3.07
CA LYS A 23 -9.52 -18.26 1.78
C LYS A 23 -8.00 -18.45 1.89
N LEU A 24 -7.39 -17.94 2.97
CA LEU A 24 -5.95 -17.89 3.13
C LEU A 24 -5.40 -18.97 4.07
N HIS A 25 -6.26 -19.70 4.78
CA HIS A 25 -5.83 -20.80 5.65
C HIS A 25 -5.24 -21.97 4.83
N PRO A 26 -4.19 -22.65 5.33
CA PRO A 26 -3.46 -22.40 6.57
C PRO A 26 -2.31 -21.39 6.43
N ALA A 27 -2.14 -20.81 5.24
CA ALA A 27 -0.94 -20.06 4.87
C ALA A 27 -0.81 -18.69 5.55
N TYR A 28 -1.90 -18.09 6.04
CA TYR A 28 -1.87 -16.77 6.68
C TYR A 28 -2.71 -16.73 7.96
N GLY A 29 -2.20 -16.02 8.96
CA GLY A 29 -2.96 -15.65 10.16
C GLY A 29 -3.75 -14.35 9.95
N VAL A 30 -5.07 -14.40 10.18
CA VAL A 30 -5.93 -13.21 10.24
C VAL A 30 -6.07 -12.75 11.69
N PHE A 31 -6.07 -11.44 11.95
CA PHE A 31 -6.18 -10.93 13.32
C PHE A 31 -7.61 -11.00 13.84
N VAL A 32 -8.58 -10.59 13.03
CA VAL A 32 -10.00 -10.53 13.41
C VAL A 32 -10.79 -11.30 12.39
N ASP A 33 -11.61 -12.22 12.89
CA ASP A 33 -12.57 -12.98 12.11
C ASP A 33 -13.96 -12.35 12.32
N GLY A 34 -14.63 -11.95 11.25
CA GLY A 34 -15.87 -11.14 11.25
C GLY A 34 -17.10 -11.77 11.92
N ARG A 35 -16.92 -12.85 12.68
CA ARG A 35 -17.94 -13.45 13.55
C ARG A 35 -18.05 -12.63 14.84
N TYR A 36 -19.25 -12.57 15.43
CA TYR A 36 -19.56 -11.77 16.64
C TYR A 36 -18.79 -12.16 17.92
N ILE A 37 -17.86 -13.11 17.85
CA ILE A 37 -17.02 -13.56 18.97
C ILE A 37 -15.94 -12.53 19.39
N PHE A 38 -15.76 -11.44 18.63
CA PHE A 38 -14.77 -10.37 18.91
C PHE A 38 -15.38 -9.04 19.37
N HIS A 39 -16.60 -9.05 19.92
CA HIS A 39 -17.31 -7.82 20.30
C HIS A 39 -16.50 -6.89 21.23
N GLY A 40 -15.64 -7.45 22.09
CA GLY A 40 -14.75 -6.68 22.98
C GLY A 40 -13.71 -5.83 22.25
N TYR A 41 -13.35 -6.20 21.01
CA TYR A 41 -12.37 -5.48 20.18
C TYR A 41 -13.03 -4.55 19.17
N LEU A 42 -14.36 -4.61 18.99
CA LEU A 42 -15.03 -3.82 17.94
C LEU A 42 -14.83 -2.32 18.11
N LYS A 43 -14.89 -1.81 19.34
CA LYS A 43 -14.66 -0.39 19.60
C LYS A 43 -13.22 0.00 19.27
N GLU A 44 -12.24 -0.77 19.73
CA GLU A 44 -10.82 -0.53 19.44
C GLU A 44 -10.55 -0.55 17.93
N LEU A 45 -11.09 -1.55 17.23
CA LEU A 45 -10.93 -1.68 15.78
C LEU A 45 -11.60 -0.54 15.01
N ALA A 46 -12.82 -0.15 15.41
CA ALA A 46 -13.51 0.99 14.83
C ALA A 46 -12.74 2.29 15.08
N ASP A 47 -12.33 2.54 16.33
CA ASP A 47 -11.55 3.72 16.68
C ASP A 47 -10.20 3.73 15.93
N SER A 48 -9.55 2.58 15.75
CA SER A 48 -8.28 2.47 15.01
C SER A 48 -8.40 2.75 13.52
N ARG A 49 -9.63 2.66 12.96
CA ARG A 49 -9.93 3.06 11.59
C ARG A 49 -10.07 4.57 11.48
N ASP A 50 -10.73 5.18 12.46
CA ASP A 50 -11.17 6.57 12.40
C ASP A 50 -10.16 7.55 13.05
N TYR A 51 -9.28 7.06 13.93
CA TYR A 51 -8.36 7.87 14.72
C TYR A 51 -6.92 7.32 14.76
N LEU A 52 -5.96 8.22 14.57
CA LEU A 52 -4.52 7.90 14.51
C LEU A 52 -3.96 7.34 15.82
N ASP A 53 -4.22 7.99 16.94
CA ASP A 53 -3.64 7.56 18.20
C ASP A 53 -4.18 6.19 18.60
N SER A 54 -5.47 5.93 18.31
CA SER A 54 -6.09 4.62 18.43
C SER A 54 -5.43 3.58 17.52
N TRP A 55 -5.08 3.93 16.28
CA TRP A 55 -4.30 3.04 15.40
C TRP A 55 -2.92 2.72 15.95
N ARG A 56 -2.16 3.73 16.40
CA ARG A 56 -0.83 3.52 16.99
C ARG A 56 -0.89 2.66 18.23
N GLU A 57 -1.89 2.87 19.07
CA GLU A 57 -2.11 2.07 20.27
C GLU A 57 -2.43 0.62 19.90
N ALA A 58 -3.38 0.40 18.99
CA ALA A 58 -3.75 -0.93 18.51
C ALA A 58 -2.56 -1.64 17.83
N GLU A 59 -1.79 -0.94 16.99
CA GLU A 59 -0.59 -1.45 16.34
C GLU A 59 0.49 -1.88 17.35
N SER A 60 0.75 -1.04 18.35
CA SER A 60 1.73 -1.32 19.40
C SER A 60 1.30 -2.50 20.27
N ARG A 61 0.05 -2.48 20.76
CA ARG A 61 -0.52 -3.51 21.63
C ARG A 61 -0.57 -4.86 20.95
N ASN A 62 -1.08 -4.88 19.72
CA ASN A 62 -1.28 -6.12 18.99
C ASN A 62 -0.03 -6.52 18.20
N ARG A 63 0.96 -5.65 18.02
CA ARG A 63 2.18 -5.91 17.24
C ARG A 63 1.85 -6.32 15.81
N PHE A 64 1.04 -5.53 15.11
CA PHE A 64 0.75 -5.79 13.70
C PHE A 64 2.02 -5.66 12.85
N GLU A 65 2.18 -6.56 11.90
CA GLU A 65 3.34 -6.60 10.99
C GLU A 65 2.91 -6.50 9.53
N MET A 66 1.65 -6.79 9.27
CA MET A 66 1.00 -6.59 8.00
C MET A 66 -0.34 -5.90 8.24
N VAL A 67 -0.75 -5.06 7.30
CA VAL A 67 -2.05 -4.40 7.35
C VAL A 67 -2.72 -4.46 5.98
N LEU A 68 -4.01 -4.78 6.01
CA LEU A 68 -4.93 -4.64 4.91
C LEU A 68 -5.90 -3.50 5.25
N MET A 69 -6.07 -2.56 4.33
CA MET A 69 -6.93 -1.39 4.51
C MET A 69 -7.67 -1.08 3.22
N LYS A 70 -8.86 -0.51 3.37
CA LYS A 70 -9.57 0.10 2.24
C LYS A 70 -8.97 1.47 1.95
N PRO A 71 -8.96 1.92 0.68
CA PRO A 71 -8.49 3.25 0.31
C PRO A 71 -9.29 4.38 0.99
N GLU A 72 -10.58 4.17 1.26
CA GLU A 72 -11.43 5.12 1.99
C GLU A 72 -11.04 5.31 3.47
N ASN A 73 -10.30 4.34 4.02
CA ASN A 73 -9.89 4.31 5.42
C ASN A 73 -8.40 4.67 5.61
N GLY A 74 -7.73 5.16 4.56
CA GLY A 74 -6.30 5.42 4.64
C GLY A 74 -5.80 6.36 3.55
N GLU A 75 -5.44 7.57 3.95
CA GLU A 75 -4.55 8.42 3.16
C GLU A 75 -3.11 8.12 3.57
N ILE A 76 -2.41 7.24 2.84
CA ILE A 76 -1.05 6.89 3.25
C ILE A 76 -0.11 8.09 2.98
N LEU A 77 0.39 8.72 4.06
CA LEU A 77 1.51 9.64 3.96
C LEU A 77 2.79 8.88 3.58
N PHE A 78 3.10 8.87 2.30
CA PHE A 78 4.45 8.56 1.85
C PHE A 78 5.23 9.86 1.75
N LYS A 79 6.34 9.98 2.51
CA LYS A 79 7.32 11.03 2.27
C LYS A 79 7.85 10.85 0.85
N ASN A 80 7.46 11.74 -0.06
CA ASN A 80 8.20 11.91 -1.30
C ASN A 80 9.58 12.47 -0.92
N PRO A 81 10.68 11.96 -1.50
CA PRO A 81 11.98 12.58 -1.33
C PRO A 81 12.00 13.94 -2.04
N SER A 82 11.50 14.98 -1.36
CA SER A 82 11.63 16.37 -1.78
C SER A 82 12.93 16.95 -1.21
N LYS A 83 13.77 17.54 -2.08
CA LYS A 83 14.99 18.24 -1.67
C LYS A 83 14.73 19.63 -1.07
N THR A 84 13.51 20.16 -1.10
CA THR A 84 13.23 21.57 -0.83
C THR A 84 12.69 21.89 0.56
N GLY A 85 12.72 20.94 1.51
CA GLY A 85 12.52 21.24 2.93
C GLY A 85 11.12 21.65 3.39
N ASN A 86 10.18 21.87 2.47
CA ASN A 86 8.77 22.06 2.81
C ASN A 86 8.06 20.70 2.78
N GLU A 87 8.11 20.02 3.92
CA GLU A 87 7.20 18.92 4.24
C GLU A 87 5.82 19.52 4.45
N THR A 88 4.91 19.39 3.49
CA THR A 88 3.49 19.68 3.76
C THR A 88 2.92 18.49 4.51
N GLU A 89 2.93 18.58 5.84
CA GLU A 89 2.07 17.78 6.72
C GLU A 89 0.63 18.26 6.52
N GLU A 90 -0.05 17.75 5.50
CA GLU A 90 -1.51 17.81 5.48
C GLU A 90 -2.05 16.55 6.17
N ASN A 91 -3.13 16.74 6.94
CA ASN A 91 -3.72 15.84 7.92
C ASN A 91 -4.16 14.49 7.34
N SER A 92 -3.20 13.66 7.03
CA SER A 92 -3.39 12.31 6.55
C SER A 92 -2.54 11.44 7.45
N VAL A 93 -3.13 10.40 7.99
CA VAL A 93 -2.38 9.42 8.76
C VAL A 93 -2.38 8.17 7.90
N PHE A 94 -1.41 7.26 8.01
CA PHE A 94 -1.79 5.88 8.37
C PHE A 94 -0.65 4.87 8.41
N LEU A 95 0.51 5.08 7.79
CA LEU A 95 1.68 4.19 8.00
C LEU A 95 2.99 4.93 7.72
N PRO A 96 3.87 5.18 8.73
CA PRO A 96 5.12 5.89 8.50
C PRO A 96 6.00 5.18 7.46
N ALA A 97 6.35 5.86 6.37
CA ALA A 97 7.13 5.27 5.28
C ALA A 97 8.49 4.69 5.72
N GLY A 98 9.09 5.20 6.80
CA GLY A 98 10.32 4.64 7.37
C GLY A 98 10.12 3.31 8.12
N LYS A 99 8.89 2.97 8.50
CA LYS A 99 8.53 1.76 9.26
C LYS A 99 7.77 0.75 8.39
N TRP A 100 6.95 1.24 7.47
CA TRP A 100 6.07 0.43 6.63
C TRP A 100 6.41 0.58 5.15
N ALA A 101 6.15 -0.49 4.40
CA ALA A 101 6.32 -0.53 2.97
C ALA A 101 5.04 -1.03 2.29
N LEU A 102 4.62 -0.31 1.26
CA LEU A 102 3.50 -0.69 0.41
C LEU A 102 3.91 -1.82 -0.52
N VAL A 103 3.20 -2.93 -0.49
CA VAL A 103 3.55 -4.13 -1.28
C VAL A 103 2.46 -4.58 -2.23
N TYR A 104 1.24 -4.07 -2.05
CA TYR A 104 0.13 -4.27 -2.97
C TYR A 104 -0.86 -3.12 -2.83
N PHE A 105 -1.49 -2.72 -3.93
CA PHE A 105 -2.71 -1.93 -3.88
C PHE A 105 -3.49 -2.06 -5.19
N ASP A 106 -4.79 -1.84 -5.09
CA ASP A 106 -5.72 -1.58 -6.18
C ASP A 106 -6.75 -0.52 -5.72
N SER A 107 -7.77 -0.27 -6.54
CA SER A 107 -8.85 0.67 -6.23
C SER A 107 -9.70 0.34 -4.99
N ARG A 108 -9.54 -0.83 -4.36
CA ARG A 108 -10.39 -1.33 -3.26
C ARG A 108 -9.62 -1.67 -2.00
N ILE A 109 -8.33 -1.96 -2.11
CA ILE A 109 -7.50 -2.38 -0.99
C ILE A 109 -6.05 -1.96 -1.21
N PHE A 110 -5.35 -1.64 -0.13
CA PHE A 110 -3.90 -1.69 -0.11
C PHE A 110 -3.40 -2.62 0.99
N ALA A 111 -2.20 -3.17 0.76
CA ALA A 111 -1.48 -3.99 1.72
C ALA A 111 -0.09 -3.40 1.96
N ALA A 112 0.26 -3.28 3.23
CA ALA A 112 1.58 -2.84 3.64
C ALA A 112 2.14 -3.77 4.71
N VAL A 113 3.47 -3.84 4.76
CA VAL A 113 4.22 -4.66 5.72
C VAL A 113 5.22 -3.80 6.46
N LYS A 114 5.53 -4.17 7.70
CA LYS A 114 6.66 -3.61 8.43
C LYS A 114 7.96 -3.99 7.72
N ARG A 115 8.86 -3.02 7.57
CA ARG A 115 10.13 -3.21 6.86
C ARG A 115 11.05 -4.21 7.55
N ASP A 116 11.02 -4.24 8.88
CA ASP A 116 11.80 -5.15 9.72
C ASP A 116 11.18 -6.54 9.86
N SER A 117 9.94 -6.74 9.43
CA SER A 117 9.26 -8.03 9.45
C SER A 117 9.42 -8.85 8.15
N VAL A 118 10.13 -8.36 7.14
CA VAL A 118 10.33 -9.10 5.87
C VAL A 118 11.80 -9.07 5.44
N SER A 119 12.20 -10.02 4.59
CA SER A 119 13.59 -10.02 4.10
C SER A 119 13.87 -8.78 3.23
N PRO A 120 15.06 -8.14 3.36
CA PRO A 120 15.40 -6.97 2.53
C PRO A 120 15.39 -7.27 1.03
N GLY A 121 15.74 -8.51 0.65
CA GLY A 121 15.70 -8.98 -0.73
C GLY A 121 14.28 -9.04 -1.27
N TRP A 122 13.33 -9.62 -0.52
CA TRP A 122 11.93 -9.63 -0.91
C TRP A 122 11.37 -8.20 -0.98
N LEU A 123 11.69 -7.36 0.00
CA LEU A 123 11.18 -6.00 0.07
C LEU A 123 11.62 -5.17 -1.15
N LYS A 124 12.89 -5.23 -1.52
CA LYS A 124 13.43 -4.55 -2.72
C LYS A 124 12.67 -4.91 -4.00
N GLU A 125 12.17 -6.14 -4.08
CA GLU A 125 11.49 -6.68 -5.26
C GLU A 125 9.97 -6.43 -5.25
N ASN A 126 9.37 -6.21 -4.08
CA ASN A 126 7.91 -6.17 -3.87
C ASN A 126 7.38 -4.81 -3.41
N GLU A 127 8.24 -3.94 -2.90
CA GLU A 127 7.85 -2.59 -2.50
C GLU A 127 7.46 -1.74 -3.72
N TYR A 128 6.37 -1.00 -3.58
CA TYR A 128 6.03 0.14 -4.43
C TYR A 128 6.68 1.39 -3.84
N ILE A 129 7.62 1.99 -4.58
CA ILE A 129 8.37 3.17 -4.20
C ILE A 129 7.82 4.40 -4.94
N TYR A 130 7.52 4.25 -6.23
CA TYR A 130 7.11 5.34 -7.12
C TYR A 130 5.60 5.40 -7.33
N LEU A 131 4.96 4.24 -7.54
CA LEU A 131 3.53 4.18 -7.79
C LEU A 131 2.76 4.02 -6.46
N ARG A 132 1.82 4.93 -6.19
CA ARG A 132 1.07 4.99 -4.92
C ARG A 132 -0.43 4.94 -5.17
N PRO A 133 -1.27 4.47 -4.23
CA PRO A 133 -2.72 4.58 -4.34
C PRO A 133 -3.10 6.04 -4.57
N TRP A 134 -3.93 6.31 -5.56
CA TRP A 134 -4.37 7.66 -5.96
C TRP A 134 -3.27 8.62 -6.44
N GLY A 135 -2.00 8.24 -6.32
CA GLY A 135 -0.86 9.14 -6.47
C GLY A 135 -0.06 8.97 -7.76
N TYR A 136 -0.71 9.02 -8.94
CA TYR A 136 0.01 8.95 -10.22
C TYR A 136 0.82 10.22 -10.50
N GLU A 137 0.49 11.32 -9.85
CA GLU A 137 1.26 12.57 -9.83
C GLU A 137 2.70 12.36 -9.32
N ASN A 138 2.95 11.32 -8.51
CA ASN A 138 4.30 10.96 -8.08
C ASN A 138 5.18 10.44 -9.23
N LEU A 139 4.57 10.01 -10.34
CA LEU A 139 5.28 9.64 -11.56
C LEU A 139 5.63 10.86 -12.44
N LEU A 140 5.03 12.03 -12.16
CA LEU A 140 5.33 13.24 -12.90
C LEU A 140 6.66 13.84 -12.39
N PRO A 141 7.56 14.26 -13.30
CA PRO A 141 8.74 15.00 -12.91
C PRO A 141 8.33 16.37 -12.37
N GLY A 142 8.28 16.51 -11.04
CA GLY A 142 8.06 17.78 -10.34
C GLY A 142 9.36 18.42 -9.86
N PRO A 143 9.39 19.74 -9.58
CA PRO A 143 10.59 20.47 -9.19
C PRO A 143 11.24 20.05 -7.85
N GLY A 144 10.62 19.13 -7.10
CA GLY A 144 11.20 18.52 -5.90
C GLY A 144 11.50 17.02 -6.02
N ASN A 145 11.04 16.35 -7.08
CA ASN A 145 11.14 14.90 -7.20
C ASN A 145 12.51 14.54 -7.80
N SER A 146 13.36 13.84 -7.03
CA SER A 146 14.61 13.29 -7.56
C SER A 146 14.36 12.51 -8.85
N ALA A 147 15.34 12.46 -9.75
CA ALA A 147 15.24 11.73 -11.02
C ALA A 147 14.62 10.34 -10.80
N VAL A 148 13.35 10.18 -11.19
CA VAL A 148 12.62 8.93 -11.08
C VAL A 148 13.39 7.88 -11.85
N ASP A 149 13.77 6.78 -11.18
CA ASP A 149 14.38 5.64 -11.84
C ASP A 149 13.30 4.95 -12.68
N LEU A 150 13.30 5.26 -13.98
CA LEU A 150 12.23 4.85 -14.89
C LEU A 150 12.12 3.33 -15.00
N LYS A 151 13.23 2.61 -14.95
CA LYS A 151 13.21 1.14 -15.00
C LYS A 151 12.48 0.57 -13.80
N LYS A 152 12.67 1.17 -12.62
CA LYS A 152 11.94 0.76 -11.41
C LYS A 152 10.47 1.15 -11.49
N ALA A 153 10.14 2.36 -11.94
CA ALA A 153 8.76 2.77 -12.12
C ALA A 153 7.99 1.88 -13.11
N GLU A 154 8.61 1.49 -14.22
CA GLU A 154 8.04 0.55 -15.20
C GLU A 154 7.84 -0.86 -14.63
N LYS A 155 8.77 -1.32 -13.78
CA LYS A 155 8.61 -2.59 -13.05
C LYS A 155 7.42 -2.55 -12.09
N GLU A 156 7.28 -1.48 -11.32
CA GLU A 156 6.13 -1.29 -10.42
C GLU A 156 4.82 -1.24 -11.20
N LEU A 157 4.81 -0.55 -12.33
CA LEU A 157 3.67 -0.48 -13.22
C LEU A 157 3.27 -1.85 -13.77
N SER A 158 4.26 -2.63 -14.23
CA SER A 158 4.04 -3.98 -14.73
C SER A 158 3.42 -4.87 -13.65
N ARG A 159 3.89 -4.74 -12.41
CA ARG A 159 3.36 -5.46 -11.25
C ARG A 159 1.93 -5.03 -10.91
N TYR A 160 1.65 -3.74 -10.93
CA TYR A 160 0.30 -3.21 -10.73
C TYR A 160 -0.68 -3.75 -11.79
N TYR A 161 -0.28 -3.76 -13.07
CA TYR A 161 -1.09 -4.33 -14.14
C TYR A 161 -1.25 -5.85 -14.08
N ALA A 162 -0.26 -6.57 -13.57
CA ALA A 162 -0.35 -8.02 -13.41
C ALA A 162 -1.24 -8.42 -12.22
N GLY A 163 -1.22 -7.64 -11.13
CA GLY A 163 -1.99 -7.91 -9.92
C GLY A 163 -3.47 -7.53 -10.01
N ARG A 164 -3.86 -6.70 -10.98
CA ARG A 164 -5.23 -6.18 -11.07
C ARG A 164 -6.22 -7.21 -11.60
N ARG A 165 -7.47 -7.05 -11.17
CA ARG A 165 -8.63 -7.66 -11.82
C ARG A 165 -8.99 -6.90 -13.10
N LYS A 166 -9.05 -7.61 -14.23
CA LYS A 166 -9.33 -7.03 -15.55
C LYS A 166 -10.77 -6.57 -15.74
N ASP A 167 -11.68 -7.09 -14.91
CA ASP A 167 -13.11 -6.84 -14.97
C ASP A 167 -13.58 -5.71 -14.03
N PHE A 168 -12.63 -5.01 -13.39
CA PHE A 168 -12.92 -3.85 -12.56
C PHE A 168 -12.38 -2.58 -13.21
N HIS A 169 -13.20 -1.53 -13.27
CA HIS A 169 -12.75 -0.22 -13.69
C HIS A 169 -11.93 0.42 -12.57
N ASP A 170 -10.65 0.59 -12.80
CA ASP A 170 -9.75 1.29 -11.89
C ASP A 170 -9.38 2.65 -12.54
N PRO A 171 -9.90 3.78 -12.03
CA PRO A 171 -9.58 5.10 -12.57
C PRO A 171 -8.08 5.39 -12.62
N GLN A 172 -7.32 4.78 -11.71
CA GLN A 172 -5.88 4.92 -11.67
C GLN A 172 -5.18 4.24 -12.86
N VAL A 173 -5.76 3.17 -13.41
CA VAL A 173 -5.25 2.52 -14.64
C VAL A 173 -5.22 3.50 -15.81
N GLU A 174 -6.24 4.34 -15.95
CA GLU A 174 -6.30 5.31 -17.05
C GLU A 174 -5.23 6.40 -16.90
N ALA A 175 -5.12 6.97 -15.71
CA ALA A 175 -4.13 8.01 -15.42
C ALA A 175 -2.69 7.50 -15.60
N VAL A 176 -2.41 6.31 -15.08
CA VAL A 176 -1.11 5.66 -15.19
C VAL A 176 -0.83 5.22 -16.63
N GLY A 177 -1.84 4.74 -17.35
CA GLY A 177 -1.73 4.39 -18.77
C GLY A 177 -1.44 5.60 -19.66
N LYS A 178 -2.07 6.75 -19.39
CA LYS A 178 -1.79 8.04 -20.05
C LYS A 178 -0.34 8.47 -19.82
N TRP A 179 0.15 8.39 -18.58
CA TRP A 179 1.55 8.67 -18.26
C TRP A 179 2.52 7.77 -19.04
N HIS A 180 2.28 6.45 -19.02
CA HIS A 180 3.13 5.48 -19.70
C HIS A 180 3.15 5.72 -21.21
N LYS A 181 1.99 5.95 -21.82
CA LYS A 181 1.88 6.22 -23.27
C LYS A 181 2.64 7.49 -23.68
N GLY A 182 2.45 8.59 -22.94
CA GLY A 182 3.17 9.84 -23.21
C GLY A 182 4.69 9.68 -23.12
N ARG A 183 5.17 8.78 -22.25
CA ARG A 183 6.60 8.45 -22.14
C ARG A 183 7.15 7.67 -23.33
N THR A 184 6.46 6.61 -23.76
CA THR A 184 6.87 5.83 -24.93
C THR A 184 7.02 6.73 -26.16
N GLU A 185 6.04 7.61 -26.40
CA GLU A 185 6.06 8.55 -27.53
C GLU A 185 7.20 9.57 -27.45
N LEU A 186 7.53 10.08 -26.27
CA LEU A 186 8.69 10.99 -26.07
C LEU A 186 10.03 10.28 -26.28
N SER A 187 10.13 9.01 -25.89
CA SER A 187 11.36 8.22 -26.04
C SER A 187 11.66 7.89 -27.51
N GLU A 188 10.62 7.67 -28.31
CA GLU A 188 10.73 7.43 -29.75
C GLU A 188 11.13 8.71 -30.50
N LYS A 189 10.55 9.86 -30.13
CA LYS A 189 10.88 11.16 -30.74
C LYS A 189 12.32 11.63 -30.48
N LYS A 190 12.96 11.19 -29.39
CA LYS A 190 14.37 11.53 -29.07
C LYS A 190 15.41 10.65 -29.78
N LYS A 191 14.98 9.59 -30.48
CA LYS A 191 15.86 8.68 -31.23
C LYS A 191 16.00 9.05 -32.72
N ILE A 192 15.34 10.12 -33.16
CA ILE A 192 15.43 10.72 -34.50
C ILE A 192 16.31 11.96 -34.39
#